data_AF-A0A094EX31-F1
#
_entry.id   AF-A0A094EX31-F1
#
_cell.length_a   1.000
_cell.length_b   1.000
_cell.length_c   1.000
_cell.angle_alpha   90.00
_cell.angle_beta   90.00
_cell.angle_gamma   90.00
#
_symmetry.space_group_name_H-M   'P 1'
#
loop_
_entity.id
_entity.type
_entity.pdbx_description
1 polymer ?
#
loop_
_entity_poly.entity_id
_entity_poly.type
_entity_poly.pdbx_seq_one_letter_code
_entity_poly.pdbx_strand_id
1 'polypeptide(L)'
;MYAKENKAPAAVMGAEVPGEEGVPNPGFTPLSLSRPNLTVPQAVQWQLRNHGGFVPAFLSCIRYAPITGQQETWERLRRGRTDEVLLVVGTEDPIVLPGEVREDAERLLGKERLRYVEVDAAHDFVVTDVGFVVDAVAEFLGGEEVVE
;
A
#
# COMPACT_ATOMS: atom_id res chain seq x y z
N MET A 1 -8.76 -11.29 -13.09
CA MET A 1 -7.61 -12.19 -12.94
C MET A 1 -7.16 -12.06 -11.49
N TYR A 2 -6.95 -13.18 -10.79
CA TYR A 2 -6.41 -13.20 -9.43
C TYR A 2 -4.94 -12.76 -9.46
N ALA A 3 -4.35 -12.34 -8.32
CA ALA A 3 -2.90 -12.18 -8.18
C ALA A 3 -2.22 -13.39 -8.85
N LYS A 4 -1.31 -13.14 -9.80
CA LYS A 4 -0.74 -14.24 -10.61
C LYS A 4 0.12 -15.14 -9.74
N GLU A 5 0.58 -14.61 -8.60
CA GLU A 5 1.15 -15.36 -7.50
C GLU A 5 0.37 -15.09 -6.21
N ASN A 6 -0.48 -16.04 -5.78
CA ASN A 6 -1.02 -16.02 -4.42
C ASN A 6 0.13 -16.28 -3.45
N LYS A 7 0.76 -15.22 -2.91
CA LYS A 7 1.60 -15.39 -1.72
C LYS A 7 0.73 -15.96 -0.62
N ALA A 8 1.24 -17.01 0.04
CA ALA A 8 0.50 -17.66 1.12
C ALA A 8 0.08 -16.60 2.16
N PRO A 9 -1.12 -16.69 2.75
CA PRO A 9 -1.57 -15.77 3.81
C PRO A 9 -0.52 -15.51 4.89
N ALA A 10 0.24 -16.54 5.26
CA ALA A 10 1.32 -16.45 6.24
C ALA A 10 2.50 -15.56 5.78
N ALA A 11 2.82 -15.51 4.49
CA ALA A 11 3.92 -14.70 3.96
C ALA A 11 3.57 -13.21 3.94
N VAL A 12 2.30 -12.89 3.65
CA VAL A 12 1.78 -11.52 3.71
C VAL A 12 1.71 -11.03 5.15
N MET A 13 1.18 -11.88 6.05
CA MET A 13 1.13 -11.59 7.49
C MET A 13 2.52 -11.45 8.12
N GLY A 14 3.51 -12.21 7.63
CA GLY A 14 4.90 -12.12 8.10
C GLY A 14 5.59 -10.81 7.71
N ALA A 15 5.17 -10.19 6.59
CA ALA A 15 5.66 -8.86 6.20
C ALA A 15 5.17 -7.76 7.16
N GLU A 16 3.97 -7.90 7.73
CA GLU A 16 3.44 -6.95 8.71
C GLU A 16 3.95 -7.19 10.13
N VAL A 17 4.69 -8.29 10.37
CA VAL A 17 5.12 -8.70 11.71
C VAL A 17 6.61 -9.05 11.75
N PRO A 18 7.52 -8.07 11.93
CA PRO A 18 8.92 -8.38 12.15
C PRO A 18 9.29 -8.03 13.59
N GLY A 19 9.28 -9.02 14.47
CA GLY A 19 9.82 -8.83 15.81
C GLY A 19 9.41 -9.89 16.83
N GLU A 20 10.36 -10.24 17.70
CA GLU A 20 10.09 -10.92 18.96
C GLU A 20 9.32 -9.99 19.91
N GLU A 21 8.42 -10.60 20.68
CA GLU A 21 7.50 -9.91 21.56
C GLU A 21 8.23 -9.14 22.67
N GLY A 22 7.94 -7.83 22.80
CA GLY A 22 8.53 -6.99 23.84
C GLY A 22 9.90 -6.37 23.51
N VAL A 23 10.46 -6.64 22.32
CA VAL A 23 11.66 -5.97 21.84
C VAL A 23 11.23 -4.85 20.87
N PRO A 24 11.51 -3.56 21.17
CA PRO A 24 11.31 -2.49 20.21
C PRO A 24 12.16 -2.79 18.97
N ASN A 25 11.50 -3.00 17.82
CA ASN A 25 12.22 -3.07 16.56
C ASN A 25 12.52 -1.62 16.13
N PRO A 26 13.80 -1.19 16.12
CA PRO A 26 14.17 0.22 15.90
C PRO A 26 13.77 0.77 14.52
N GLY A 27 13.34 -0.08 13.59
CA GLY A 27 12.98 0.30 12.23
C GLY A 27 11.50 0.68 12.01
N PHE A 28 10.61 0.56 13.01
CA PHE A 28 9.18 0.84 12.82
C PHE A 28 8.73 2.19 13.39
N THR A 29 8.05 2.98 12.55
CA THR A 29 7.43 4.24 12.95
C THR A 29 6.37 4.01 14.05
N PRO A 30 6.45 4.73 15.18
CA PRO A 30 5.43 4.67 16.23
C PRO A 30 4.07 5.15 15.74
N LEU A 31 3.01 4.41 16.07
CA LEU A 31 1.62 4.80 15.82
C LEU A 31 1.11 5.89 16.75
N SER A 32 1.75 6.05 17.91
CA SER A 32 1.30 6.98 18.95
C SER A 32 2.48 7.67 19.61
N LEU A 33 2.49 9.01 19.57
CA LEU A 33 3.51 9.81 20.23
C LEU A 33 3.50 9.63 21.77
N SER A 34 2.32 9.35 22.35
CA SER A 34 2.19 9.10 23.80
C SER A 34 2.50 7.64 24.17
N ARG A 35 2.58 6.73 23.19
CA ARG A 35 2.94 5.32 23.36
C ARG A 35 3.96 4.94 22.27
N PRO A 36 5.21 5.40 22.40
CA PRO A 36 6.22 5.27 21.34
C PRO A 36 6.56 3.81 21.02
N ASN A 37 6.30 2.90 21.95
CA ASN A 37 6.49 1.47 21.72
C ASN A 37 5.42 0.88 20.81
N LEU A 38 4.22 1.48 20.70
CA LEU A 38 3.12 0.98 19.89
C LEU A 38 3.40 1.23 18.41
N THR A 39 3.78 0.18 17.68
CA THR A 39 4.06 0.21 16.24
C THR A 39 2.97 -0.51 15.44
N VAL A 40 2.97 -0.34 14.10
CA VAL A 40 2.09 -1.08 13.19
C VAL A 40 2.18 -2.59 13.42
N PRO A 41 3.38 -3.22 13.43
CA PRO A 41 3.50 -4.65 13.69
C PRO A 41 2.91 -5.11 15.03
N GLN A 42 3.09 -4.32 16.09
CA GLN A 42 2.53 -4.67 17.40
C GLN A 42 1.00 -4.60 17.42
N ALA A 43 0.42 -3.61 16.76
CA ALA A 43 -1.03 -3.50 16.62
C ALA A 43 -1.59 -4.69 15.83
N VAL A 44 -0.95 -5.06 14.71
CA VAL A 44 -1.32 -6.23 13.90
C VAL A 44 -1.19 -7.53 14.70
N GLN A 45 -0.07 -7.72 15.43
CA GLN A 45 0.12 -8.88 16.31
C GLN A 45 -1.00 -9.00 17.35
N TRP A 46 -1.38 -7.89 17.98
CA TRP A 46 -2.48 -7.89 18.93
C TRP A 46 -3.81 -8.26 18.27
N GLN A 47 -4.11 -7.71 17.09
CA GLN A 47 -5.34 -8.02 16.36
C GLN A 47 -5.42 -9.50 15.95
N LEU A 48 -4.32 -10.10 15.51
CA LEU A 48 -4.25 -11.53 15.19
C LEU A 48 -4.64 -12.42 16.37
N ARG A 49 -4.21 -12.05 17.58
CA ARG A 49 -4.43 -12.86 18.79
C ARG A 49 -5.78 -12.62 19.43
N ASN A 50 -6.30 -11.41 19.33
CA ASN A 50 -7.46 -10.98 20.10
C ASN A 50 -8.73 -10.80 19.27
N HIS A 51 -8.62 -10.74 17.94
CA HIS A 51 -9.75 -10.45 17.07
C HIS A 51 -9.92 -11.53 15.98
N GLY A 52 -10.80 -12.50 16.23
CA GLY A 52 -11.04 -13.62 15.30
C GLY A 52 -11.51 -13.21 13.89
N GLY A 53 -12.09 -12.00 13.76
CA GLY A 53 -12.47 -11.44 12.46
C GLY A 53 -11.32 -10.77 11.70
N PHE A 54 -10.13 -10.61 12.29
CA PHE A 54 -9.04 -9.84 11.68
C PHE A 54 -8.49 -10.53 10.41
N VAL A 55 -8.09 -11.80 10.51
CA VAL A 55 -7.58 -12.57 9.36
C VAL A 55 -8.54 -12.59 8.16
N PRO A 56 -9.84 -12.93 8.32
CA PRO A 56 -10.75 -12.92 7.18
C PRO A 56 -10.99 -11.52 6.61
N ALA A 57 -11.02 -10.48 7.45
CA ALA A 57 -11.14 -9.10 6.97
C ALA A 57 -9.90 -8.67 6.19
N PHE A 58 -8.70 -8.96 6.71
CA PHE A 58 -7.41 -8.66 6.08
C PHE A 58 -7.28 -9.35 4.71
N LEU A 59 -7.57 -10.65 4.65
CA LEU A 59 -7.56 -11.40 3.40
C LEU A 59 -8.60 -10.88 2.40
N SER A 60 -9.76 -10.43 2.88
CA SER A 60 -10.77 -9.79 2.04
C SER A 60 -10.25 -8.48 1.44
N CYS A 61 -9.57 -7.64 2.23
CA CYS A 61 -8.96 -6.41 1.73
C CYS A 61 -7.97 -6.69 0.61
N ILE A 62 -7.02 -7.61 0.80
CA ILE A 62 -6.02 -7.94 -0.24
C ILE A 62 -6.68 -8.56 -1.47
N ARG A 63 -7.67 -9.44 -1.29
CA ARG A 63 -8.38 -10.09 -2.39
C ARG A 63 -9.03 -9.10 -3.36
N TYR A 64 -9.47 -7.95 -2.84
CA TYR A 64 -10.13 -6.91 -3.63
C TYR A 64 -9.29 -5.62 -3.76
N ALA A 65 -8.04 -5.61 -3.31
CA ALA A 65 -7.16 -4.45 -3.38
C ALA A 65 -6.57 -4.25 -4.80
N PRO A 66 -6.03 -3.07 -5.07
CA PRO A 66 -6.80 -1.85 -5.31
C PRO A 66 -7.61 -1.92 -6.62
N ILE A 67 -7.10 -2.61 -7.64
CA ILE A 67 -7.68 -2.71 -8.99
C ILE A 67 -7.96 -4.16 -9.42
N THR A 68 -7.37 -5.12 -8.71
CA THR A 68 -7.41 -6.54 -9.08
C THR A 68 -8.83 -7.09 -8.98
N GLY A 69 -9.32 -7.67 -10.08
CA GLY A 69 -10.68 -8.23 -10.17
C GLY A 69 -11.81 -7.19 -10.07
N GLN A 70 -11.52 -5.89 -10.09
CA GLN A 70 -12.50 -4.81 -9.95
C GLN A 70 -12.69 -4.00 -11.25
N GLN A 71 -12.37 -4.59 -12.40
CA GLN A 71 -12.34 -3.90 -13.70
C GLN A 71 -13.66 -3.19 -14.03
N GLU A 72 -14.81 -3.83 -13.77
CA GLU A 72 -16.12 -3.24 -14.04
C GLU A 72 -16.37 -1.97 -13.20
N THR A 73 -16.03 -2.00 -11.92
CA THR A 73 -16.19 -0.87 -10.99
C THR A 73 -15.33 0.32 -11.43
N TRP A 74 -14.07 0.07 -11.74
CA TRP A 74 -13.12 1.08 -12.17
C TRP A 74 -13.42 1.61 -13.58
N GLU A 75 -13.94 0.79 -14.48
CA GLU A 75 -14.40 1.24 -15.80
C GLU A 75 -15.54 2.26 -15.67
N ARG A 76 -16.45 2.06 -14.71
CA ARG A 76 -17.51 3.04 -14.42
C ARG A 76 -16.93 4.38 -13.95
N LEU A 77 -15.85 4.37 -13.17
CA LEU A 77 -15.14 5.57 -12.74
C LEU A 77 -14.39 6.24 -13.90
N ARG A 78 -13.80 5.44 -14.80
CA ARG A 78 -13.08 5.92 -15.99
C ARG A 78 -14.00 6.66 -16.96
N ARG A 79 -15.24 6.19 -17.15
CA ARG A 79 -16.17 6.76 -18.12
C ARG A 79 -16.36 8.27 -17.92
N GLY A 80 -16.03 9.04 -18.95
CA GLY A 80 -16.18 10.49 -18.96
C GLY A 80 -15.04 11.26 -18.27
N ARG A 81 -14.05 10.58 -17.68
CA ARG A 81 -12.84 11.21 -17.16
C ARG A 81 -11.74 11.22 -18.21
N THR A 82 -10.95 12.28 -18.24
CA THR A 82 -9.75 12.42 -19.09
C THR A 82 -8.49 12.73 -18.29
N ASP A 83 -8.63 12.83 -16.97
CA ASP A 83 -7.55 13.19 -16.06
C ASP A 83 -6.47 12.10 -16.03
N GLU A 84 -5.24 12.52 -15.74
CA GLU A 84 -4.13 11.63 -15.40
C GLU A 84 -4.38 11.02 -14.01
N VAL A 85 -3.80 9.85 -13.76
CA VAL A 85 -3.82 9.16 -12.47
C VAL A 85 -2.38 8.93 -12.04
N LEU A 86 -2.02 9.42 -10.86
CA LEU A 86 -0.75 9.09 -10.21
C LEU A 86 -0.87 7.74 -9.50
N LEU A 87 0.07 6.85 -9.79
CA LEU A 87 0.28 5.60 -9.09
C LEU A 87 1.64 5.64 -8.38
N VAL A 88 1.62 5.64 -7.05
CA VAL A 88 2.80 5.54 -6.20
C VAL A 88 2.89 4.13 -5.64
N VAL A 89 4.03 3.45 -5.82
CA VAL A 89 4.23 2.04 -5.42
C VAL A 89 5.59 1.85 -4.76
N GLY A 90 5.65 0.99 -3.73
CA GLY A 90 6.90 0.56 -3.12
C GLY A 90 7.56 -0.56 -3.90
N THR A 91 8.82 -0.41 -4.32
CA THR A 91 9.56 -1.39 -5.14
C THR A 91 9.73 -2.74 -4.44
N GLU A 92 9.78 -2.74 -3.11
CA GLU A 92 10.01 -3.93 -2.27
C GLU A 92 8.71 -4.48 -1.65
N ASP A 93 7.54 -3.94 -2.01
CA ASP A 93 6.26 -4.31 -1.43
C ASP A 93 5.97 -5.82 -1.64
N PRO A 94 5.95 -6.62 -0.57
CA PRO A 94 5.73 -8.05 -0.71
C PRO A 94 4.24 -8.40 -0.83
N ILE A 95 3.32 -7.46 -0.61
CA ILE A 95 1.88 -7.68 -0.56
C ILE A 95 1.23 -7.23 -1.87
N VAL A 96 1.54 -6.00 -2.29
CA VAL A 96 0.97 -5.35 -3.47
C VAL A 96 2.09 -5.18 -4.51
N LEU A 97 2.20 -6.15 -5.41
CA LEU A 97 3.34 -6.23 -6.34
C LEU A 97 3.28 -5.08 -7.37
N PRO A 98 4.31 -4.20 -7.45
CA PRO A 98 4.30 -3.04 -8.34
C PRO A 98 4.04 -3.38 -9.81
N GLY A 99 4.65 -4.46 -10.28
CA GLY A 99 4.48 -4.94 -11.66
C GLY A 99 3.05 -5.37 -11.97
N GLU A 100 2.38 -6.07 -11.05
CA GLU A 100 0.99 -6.51 -11.25
C GLU A 100 0.02 -5.33 -11.22
N VAL A 101 0.19 -4.40 -10.26
CA VAL A 101 -0.64 -3.20 -10.18
C VAL A 101 -0.46 -2.33 -11.42
N ARG A 102 0.77 -2.17 -11.90
CA ARG A 102 1.06 -1.44 -13.13
C ARG A 102 0.34 -2.06 -14.33
N GLU A 103 0.48 -3.37 -14.53
CA GLU A 103 -0.16 -4.08 -15.64
C GLU A 103 -1.69 -3.92 -15.61
N ASP A 104 -2.31 -4.07 -14.44
CA ASP A 104 -3.75 -3.92 -14.28
C ASP A 104 -4.20 -2.46 -14.51
N ALA A 105 -3.43 -1.49 -14.03
CA ALA A 105 -3.69 -0.07 -14.24
C ALA A 105 -3.56 0.32 -15.72
N GLU A 106 -2.49 -0.10 -16.41
CA GLU A 106 -2.30 0.21 -17.84
C GLU A 106 -3.43 -0.37 -18.69
N ARG A 107 -3.83 -1.62 -18.40
CA ARG A 107 -4.93 -2.29 -19.11
C ARG A 107 -6.24 -1.54 -18.96
N LEU A 108 -6.50 -0.99 -17.78
CA LEU A 108 -7.80 -0.42 -17.43
C LEU A 108 -7.90 1.09 -17.68
N LEU A 109 -6.82 1.84 -17.42
CA LEU A 109 -6.81 3.30 -17.47
C LEU A 109 -6.09 3.85 -18.73
N GLY A 110 -5.33 3.01 -19.43
CA GLY A 110 -4.51 3.42 -20.56
C GLY A 110 -3.17 3.99 -20.08
N LYS A 111 -2.08 3.54 -20.70
CA LYS A 111 -0.72 3.92 -20.32
C LYS A 111 -0.47 5.42 -20.43
N GLU A 112 -1.14 6.09 -21.35
CA GLU A 112 -1.04 7.53 -21.60
C GLU A 112 -1.62 8.40 -20.48
N ARG A 113 -2.38 7.80 -19.55
CA ARG A 113 -3.04 8.50 -18.44
C ARG A 113 -2.44 8.18 -17.09
N LEU A 114 -1.31 7.48 -17.05
CA LEU A 114 -0.72 7.00 -15.82
C LEU A 114 0.65 7.61 -15.60
N ARG A 115 0.79 8.31 -14.47
CA ARG A 115 2.08 8.69 -13.92
C ARG A 115 2.51 7.66 -12.89
N TYR A 116 3.71 7.13 -13.04
CA TYR A 116 4.27 6.16 -12.12
C TYR A 116 5.36 6.78 -11.28
N VAL A 117 5.29 6.57 -9.98
CA VAL A 117 6.34 6.93 -9.03
C VAL A 117 6.66 5.69 -8.21
N GLU A 118 7.93 5.29 -8.22
CA GLU A 118 8.44 4.17 -7.46
C GLU A 118 9.17 4.70 -6.22
N VAL A 119 8.85 4.12 -5.06
CA VAL A 119 9.50 4.41 -3.78
C VAL A 119 10.36 3.20 -3.42
N ASP A 120 11.62 3.42 -3.06
CA ASP A 120 12.53 2.34 -2.64
C ASP A 120 12.22 1.87 -1.21
N ALA A 121 11.05 1.25 -1.05
CA ALA A 121 10.48 0.91 0.24
C ALA A 121 9.47 -0.26 0.14
N ALA A 122 9.19 -0.85 1.30
CA ALA A 122 8.21 -1.92 1.46
C ALA A 122 6.77 -1.37 1.56
N HIS A 123 5.82 -2.20 2.01
CA HIS A 123 4.39 -1.87 2.05
C HIS A 123 4.03 -0.66 2.93
N ASP A 124 4.89 -0.31 3.89
CA ASP A 124 4.69 0.77 4.86
C ASP A 124 5.28 2.12 4.43
N PHE A 125 5.69 2.27 3.16
CA PHE A 125 6.28 3.49 2.60
C PHE A 125 5.47 4.77 2.82
N VAL A 126 4.14 4.65 2.91
CA VAL A 126 3.24 5.78 3.21
C VAL A 126 3.40 6.32 4.64
N VAL A 127 4.10 5.59 5.50
CA VAL A 127 4.41 5.95 6.89
C VAL A 127 5.91 6.17 7.09
N THR A 128 6.78 5.45 6.38
CA THR A 128 8.24 5.57 6.51
C THR A 128 8.83 6.69 5.65
N ASP A 129 8.24 6.96 4.48
CA ASP A 129 8.76 7.87 3.45
C ASP A 129 7.75 8.97 3.09
N VAL A 130 7.08 9.51 4.12
CA VAL A 130 5.97 10.48 3.98
C VAL A 130 6.35 11.67 3.11
N GLY A 131 7.55 12.24 3.30
CA GLY A 131 8.01 13.41 2.53
C GLY A 131 8.00 13.12 1.03
N PHE A 132 8.65 12.03 0.62
CA PHE A 132 8.69 11.62 -0.78
C PHE A 132 7.30 11.39 -1.38
N VAL A 133 6.41 10.72 -0.64
CA VAL A 133 5.04 10.47 -1.10
C VAL A 133 4.26 11.79 -1.24
N VAL A 134 4.39 12.70 -0.28
CA VAL A 134 3.73 14.00 -0.31
C VAL A 134 4.27 14.85 -1.46
N ASP A 135 5.58 14.87 -1.69
CA ASP A 135 6.20 15.62 -2.78
C ASP A 135 5.71 15.10 -4.13
N ALA A 136 5.66 13.78 -4.33
CA ALA A 136 5.13 13.17 -5.55
C ALA A 136 3.66 13.55 -5.79
N VAL A 137 2.84 13.60 -4.74
CA VAL A 137 1.44 14.02 -4.83
C VAL A 137 1.32 15.52 -5.12
N ALA A 138 2.12 16.35 -4.44
CA ALA A 138 2.13 17.79 -4.63
C ALA A 138 2.55 18.16 -6.05
N GLU A 139 3.65 17.59 -6.55
CA GLU A 139 4.13 17.79 -7.92
C GLU A 139 3.06 17.38 -8.94
N PHE A 140 2.43 16.22 -8.74
CA PHE A 140 1.38 15.74 -9.63
C PHE A 140 0.15 16.65 -9.67
N LEU A 141 -0.24 17.23 -8.53
CA LEU A 141 -1.37 18.15 -8.43
C LEU A 141 -1.01 19.59 -8.86
N GLY A 142 0.26 19.86 -9.18
CA GLY A 142 0.75 21.18 -9.56
C GLY A 142 0.97 22.13 -8.38
N GLY A 143 1.21 21.59 -7.18
CA GLY A 143 1.67 22.36 -6.03
C GLY A 143 3.08 22.87 -6.27
N GLU A 144 3.28 24.18 -6.20
CA GLU A 144 4.63 24.80 -6.19
C GLU A 144 5.44 24.26 -5.00
N GLU A 145 6.75 24.05 -5.20
CA GLU A 145 7.68 23.74 -4.10
C GLU A 145 7.46 24.75 -2.97
N VAL A 146 7.11 24.25 -1.78
CA VAL A 146 7.18 25.07 -0.56
C VAL A 146 8.66 25.22 -0.25
N VAL A 147 9.27 26.27 -0.78
CA VAL A 147 10.65 26.66 -0.47
C VAL A 147 10.72 26.93 1.03
N GLU A 148 11.51 26.14 1.76
CA GLU A 148 11.82 26.34 3.19
C GLU A 148 12.50 27.70 3.46
#